data_AF-A0A395T5U2-F1
#
_entry.id   AF-A0A395T5U2-F1
#
_cell.length_a   1.000
_cell.length_b   1.000
_cell.length_c   1.000
_cell.angle_alpha   90.00
_cell.angle_beta   90.00
_cell.angle_gamma   90.00
#
_symmetry.space_group_name_H-M   'P 1'
#
loop_
_entity.id
_entity.type
_entity.pdbx_description
1 polymer ?
#
loop_
_entity_poly.entity_id
_entity_poly.type
_entity_poly.pdbx_seq_one_letter_code
_entity_poly.pdbx_strand_id
1 'polypeptide(L)'
;MSSKRKERMTLTDPKPIQVPLSAKWDIRVPGPEMIKLIYGFCPRDMDDRWVCYTDGPDKEGNIRVRICRSWTRMERVALIGQVPAEAYKNEKAILREGGVISEIIWEKPGKNEHDPMDEKGAKEFVVGFSKALMDCNLKR
;
A
#
# COMPACT_ATOMS: atom_id res chain seq x y z
N MET A 1 -2.88 -31.52 -1.03
CA MET A 1 -2.05 -30.41 -0.51
C MET A 1 -2.99 -29.32 -0.03
N SER A 2 -3.02 -29.05 1.27
CA SER A 2 -3.86 -27.99 1.84
C SER A 2 -3.28 -26.65 1.38
N SER A 3 -3.97 -25.98 0.45
CA SER A 3 -3.67 -24.60 0.09
C SER A 3 -3.95 -23.76 1.33
N LYS A 4 -2.91 -23.44 2.12
CA LYS A 4 -3.03 -22.46 3.19
C LYS A 4 -3.50 -21.17 2.54
N ARG A 5 -4.73 -20.75 2.87
CA ARG A 5 -5.25 -19.45 2.46
C ARG A 5 -4.22 -18.41 2.89
N LYS A 6 -3.67 -17.65 1.95
CA LYS A 6 -2.76 -16.55 2.27
C LYS A 6 -3.55 -15.61 3.20
N GLU A 7 -2.96 -15.21 4.32
CA GLU A 7 -3.56 -14.20 5.19
C GLU A 7 -3.06 -12.83 4.74
N ARG A 8 -3.89 -11.79 4.92
CA ARG A 8 -3.46 -10.42 4.65
C ARG A 8 -2.40 -10.03 5.68
N MET A 9 -1.38 -9.31 5.22
CA MET A 9 -0.39 -8.78 6.14
C MET A 9 -1.05 -7.81 7.12
N THR A 10 -0.64 -7.87 8.38
CA THR A 10 -1.02 -6.92 9.44
C THR A 10 0.23 -6.46 10.16
N LEU A 11 0.23 -5.23 10.67
CA LEU A 11 1.35 -4.68 11.42
C LEU A 11 0.85 -4.16 12.77
N THR A 12 1.40 -4.70 13.86
CA THR A 12 1.06 -4.26 15.22
C THR A 12 1.72 -2.94 15.55
N ASP A 13 0.96 -1.98 16.07
CA ASP A 13 1.45 -0.66 16.51
C ASP A 13 2.29 0.06 15.43
N PRO A 14 1.70 0.33 14.25
CA PRO A 14 2.36 1.11 13.20
C PRO A 14 2.52 2.56 13.66
N LYS A 15 3.67 3.18 13.35
CA LYS A 15 3.91 4.60 13.60
C LYS A 15 3.50 5.38 12.35
N PRO A 16 2.36 6.10 12.36
CA PRO A 16 1.85 6.78 11.16
C PRO A 16 2.75 7.97 10.77
N ILE A 17 2.58 8.43 9.53
CA ILE A 17 3.13 9.71 9.06
C ILE A 17 2.66 10.84 9.99
N GLN A 18 3.58 11.69 10.46
CA GLN A 18 3.32 12.72 11.44
C GLN A 18 2.94 14.06 10.79
N VAL A 19 3.66 14.46 9.74
CA VAL A 19 3.40 15.68 8.96
C VAL A 19 3.15 15.29 7.51
N PRO A 20 1.91 14.90 7.15
CA PRO A 20 1.61 14.38 5.83
C PRO A 20 1.67 15.48 4.76
N LEU A 21 2.32 15.16 3.65
CA LEU A 21 2.08 15.74 2.35
C LEU A 21 1.29 14.75 1.50
N SER A 22 0.49 15.26 0.58
CA SER A 22 -0.25 14.40 -0.32
C SER A 22 -0.38 14.97 -1.72
N ALA A 23 -0.66 14.09 -2.66
CA ALA A 23 -0.92 14.41 -4.05
C ALA A 23 -1.96 13.47 -4.64
N LYS A 24 -2.75 14.01 -5.58
CA LYS A 24 -3.71 13.22 -6.35
C LYS A 24 -3.00 12.21 -7.25
N TRP A 25 -3.53 11.00 -7.32
CA TRP A 25 -2.98 9.94 -8.16
C TRP A 25 -4.07 8.95 -8.61
N ASP A 26 -5.02 9.44 -9.43
CA ASP A 26 -6.21 8.72 -9.90
C ASP A 26 -5.91 7.54 -10.85
N ILE A 27 -5.24 6.50 -10.36
CA ILE A 27 -4.87 5.34 -11.16
C ILE A 27 -5.89 4.22 -10.98
N ARG A 28 -6.36 3.71 -12.12
CA ARG A 28 -7.17 2.50 -12.16
C ARG A 28 -6.28 1.26 -12.05
N VAL A 29 -6.52 0.45 -11.02
CA VAL A 29 -5.76 -0.77 -10.74
C VAL A 29 -6.62 -2.00 -11.06
N PRO A 30 -6.19 -2.90 -11.97
CA PRO A 30 -6.90 -4.13 -12.30
C PRO A 30 -7.04 -5.07 -11.09
N GLY A 31 -8.05 -5.94 -11.11
CA GLY A 31 -8.34 -6.87 -10.01
C GLY A 31 -7.16 -7.69 -9.50
N PRO A 32 -6.42 -8.41 -10.37
CA PRO A 32 -5.25 -9.17 -9.94
C PRO A 32 -4.18 -8.32 -9.23
N GLU A 33 -3.98 -7.09 -9.68
CA GLU A 33 -3.01 -6.16 -9.11
C GLU A 33 -3.49 -5.56 -7.78
N MET A 34 -4.78 -5.21 -7.70
CA MET A 34 -5.39 -4.68 -6.48
C MET A 34 -5.39 -5.73 -5.36
N ILE A 35 -5.60 -7.01 -5.69
CA ILE A 35 -5.47 -8.09 -4.71
C ILE A 35 -4.04 -8.17 -4.14
N LYS A 36 -3.00 -8.01 -4.96
CA LYS A 36 -1.61 -8.01 -4.47
C LYS A 36 -1.39 -6.89 -3.46
N LEU A 37 -1.89 -5.68 -3.72
CA LEU A 37 -1.82 -4.56 -2.77
C LEU A 37 -2.56 -4.86 -1.45
N ILE A 38 -3.78 -5.39 -1.54
CA ILE A 38 -4.62 -5.68 -0.37
C ILE A 38 -3.99 -6.73 0.55
N TYR A 39 -3.35 -7.74 -0.01
CA TYR A 39 -2.64 -8.75 0.78
C TYR A 39 -1.31 -8.23 1.33
N GLY A 40 -0.71 -7.25 0.67
CA GLY A 40 0.52 -6.61 1.09
C GLY A 40 1.74 -7.52 0.95
N PHE A 41 2.79 -7.14 1.68
CA PHE A 41 4.10 -7.80 1.67
C PHE A 41 4.59 -8.00 3.11
N CYS A 42 4.92 -9.24 3.44
CA CYS A 42 5.55 -9.60 4.71
C CYS A 42 7.05 -9.85 4.46
N PRO A 43 7.95 -9.10 5.10
CA PRO A 43 9.39 -9.34 5.03
C PRO A 43 9.73 -10.71 5.63
N ARG A 44 10.69 -11.44 5.04
CA ARG A 44 11.13 -12.76 5.53
C ARG A 44 12.19 -12.66 6.61
N ASP A 45 13.02 -11.62 6.56
CA ASP A 45 14.08 -11.35 7.52
C ASP A 45 14.37 -9.83 7.61
N MET A 46 15.42 -9.45 8.35
CA MET A 46 15.81 -8.06 8.56
C MET A 46 16.39 -7.38 7.31
N ASP A 47 16.81 -8.14 6.29
CA ASP A 47 17.29 -7.56 5.04
C ASP A 47 16.13 -7.01 4.22
N ASP A 48 14.93 -7.55 4.41
CA ASP A 48 13.68 -7.01 3.90
C ASP A 48 13.25 -5.77 4.72
N ARG A 49 13.78 -4.62 4.31
CA ARG A 49 13.66 -3.34 5.06
C ARG A 49 12.26 -2.73 5.13
N TRP A 50 11.29 -3.34 4.45
CA TRP A 50 9.99 -2.77 4.17
C TRP A 50 8.89 -3.80 4.41
N VAL A 51 7.77 -3.33 4.95
CA VAL A 51 6.54 -4.10 5.11
C VAL A 51 5.42 -3.33 4.43
N CYS A 52 4.50 -4.04 3.78
CA CYS A 52 3.29 -3.45 3.21
C CYS A 52 2.07 -4.14 3.79
N TYR A 53 1.12 -3.38 4.28
CA TYR A 53 -0.17 -3.89 4.74
C TYR A 53 -1.28 -2.93 4.37
N THR A 54 -2.52 -3.42 4.38
CA THR A 54 -3.67 -2.63 3.94
C THR A 54 -4.74 -2.63 5.02
N ASP A 55 -5.17 -1.45 5.42
CA ASP A 55 -6.40 -1.28 6.20
C ASP A 55 -7.60 -1.36 5.24
N GLY A 56 -8.62 -2.12 5.64
CA GLY A 56 -9.84 -2.31 4.84
C GLY A 56 -9.79 -3.49 3.86
N PRO A 57 -10.68 -3.53 2.84
CA PRO A 57 -11.72 -2.54 2.59
C PRO A 57 -12.72 -2.43 3.74
N ASP A 58 -13.18 -1.22 4.04
CA ASP A 58 -14.31 -0.99 4.94
C ASP A 58 -15.66 -1.23 4.24
N LYS A 59 -16.77 -0.90 4.90
CA LYS A 59 -18.14 -1.10 4.36
C LYS A 59 -18.44 -0.29 3.10
N GLU A 60 -17.69 0.78 2.86
CA GLU A 60 -17.81 1.65 1.69
C GLU A 60 -16.78 1.32 0.60
N GLY A 61 -15.92 0.33 0.89
CA GLY A 61 -14.86 -0.10 -0.01
C GLY A 61 -13.58 0.73 0.11
N ASN A 62 -13.46 1.61 1.10
CA ASN A 62 -12.27 2.42 1.28
C ASN A 62 -11.10 1.55 1.76
N ILE A 63 -9.93 1.77 1.19
CA ILE A 63 -8.68 1.10 1.56
C ILE A 63 -7.60 2.13 1.85
N ARG A 64 -6.67 1.73 2.74
CA ARG A 64 -5.40 2.44 2.92
C ARG A 64 -4.26 1.45 2.87
N VAL A 65 -3.49 1.48 1.78
CA VAL A 65 -2.28 0.68 1.63
C VAL A 65 -1.14 1.44 2.29
N ARG A 66 -0.35 0.79 3.14
CA ARG A 66 0.70 1.43 3.93
C ARG A 66 2.02 0.70 3.74
N ILE A 67 3.06 1.45 3.41
CA ILE A 67 4.42 0.94 3.31
C ILE A 67 5.22 1.51 4.47
N CYS A 68 5.68 0.61 5.35
CA CYS A 68 6.40 0.96 6.57
C CYS A 68 7.79 0.35 6.59
N ARG A 69 8.69 0.94 7.39
CA ARG A 69 9.94 0.27 7.77
C ARG A 69 9.63 -0.94 8.64
N SER A 70 10.20 -2.10 8.33
CA SER A 70 9.86 -3.37 8.99
C SER A 70 10.19 -3.36 10.49
N TRP A 71 11.33 -2.80 10.90
CA TRP A 71 11.77 -2.81 12.30
C TRP A 71 11.29 -1.61 13.14
N THR A 72 11.28 -0.39 12.58
CA THR A 72 10.77 0.79 13.33
C THR A 72 9.25 0.96 13.24
N ARG A 73 8.62 0.25 12.30
CA ARG A 73 7.18 0.35 11.98
C ARG A 73 6.73 1.74 11.51
N MET A 74 7.69 2.60 11.15
CA MET A 74 7.41 3.94 10.64
C MET A 74 6.83 3.85 9.23
N GLU A 75 5.61 4.33 9.09
CA GLU A 75 4.96 4.55 7.80
C GLU A 75 5.77 5.59 7.02
N ARG A 76 6.12 5.26 5.78
CA ARG A 76 6.84 6.17 4.89
C ARG A 76 5.96 6.69 3.77
N VAL A 77 5.13 5.82 3.21
CA VAL A 77 4.18 6.16 2.16
C VAL A 77 2.87 5.42 2.41
N ALA A 78 1.75 6.08 2.13
CA ALA A 78 0.44 5.48 2.10
C ALA A 78 -0.29 5.81 0.79
N LEU A 79 -1.15 4.89 0.35
CA LEU A 79 -2.07 5.09 -0.76
C LEU A 79 -3.49 5.06 -0.23
N ILE A 80 -4.30 6.03 -0.64
CA ILE A 80 -5.74 6.03 -0.41
C ILE A 80 -6.41 5.54 -1.67
N GLY A 81 -7.34 4.61 -1.52
CA GLY A 81 -8.07 4.06 -2.64
C GLY A 81 -9.42 3.51 -2.26
N GLN A 82 -10.10 3.02 -3.28
CA GLN A 82 -11.42 2.42 -3.15
C GLN A 82 -11.55 1.20 -4.06
N VAL A 83 -12.24 0.19 -3.55
CA VAL A 83 -12.71 -1.00 -4.27
C VAL A 83 -14.24 -1.06 -4.17
N PRO A 84 -14.95 -1.94 -4.90
CA PRO A 84 -16.40 -2.06 -4.74
C PRO A 84 -16.77 -2.35 -3.28
N ALA A 85 -17.80 -1.69 -2.76
CA ALA A 85 -18.23 -1.85 -1.35
C ALA A 85 -18.55 -3.33 -0.99
N GLU A 86 -19.01 -4.12 -1.97
CA GLU A 86 -19.21 -5.57 -1.84
C GLU A 86 -17.95 -6.32 -1.38
N ALA A 87 -16.76 -5.79 -1.67
CA ALA A 87 -15.47 -6.34 -1.28
C ALA A 87 -15.30 -6.51 0.23
N TYR A 88 -16.03 -5.73 1.03
CA TYR A 88 -16.06 -5.87 2.50
C TYR A 88 -16.41 -7.29 2.95
N LYS A 89 -17.28 -7.99 2.19
CA LYS A 89 -17.69 -9.37 2.47
C LYS A 89 -17.31 -10.35 1.38
N ASN A 90 -16.99 -9.88 0.18
CA ASN A 90 -16.72 -10.70 -0.98
C ASN A 90 -15.53 -10.18 -1.79
N GLU A 91 -14.34 -10.67 -1.44
CA GLU A 91 -13.10 -10.31 -2.14
C GLU A 91 -13.11 -10.61 -3.65
N LYS A 92 -14.00 -11.52 -4.14
CA LYS A 92 -14.15 -11.76 -5.58
C LYS A 92 -14.61 -10.51 -6.35
N ALA A 93 -15.27 -9.57 -5.68
CA ALA A 93 -15.61 -8.27 -6.27
C ALA A 93 -14.35 -7.51 -6.68
N ILE A 94 -13.29 -7.55 -5.87
CA ILE A 94 -12.00 -6.94 -6.22
C ILE A 94 -11.36 -7.67 -7.40
N LEU A 95 -11.39 -9.00 -7.47
CA LEU A 95 -10.82 -9.71 -8.61
C LEU A 95 -11.51 -9.36 -9.93
N ARG A 96 -12.84 -9.20 -9.90
CA ARG A 96 -13.67 -8.86 -11.07
C ARG A 96 -13.50 -7.40 -11.48
N GLU A 97 -13.51 -6.49 -10.52
CA GLU A 97 -13.61 -5.05 -10.79
C GLU A 97 -12.35 -4.29 -10.42
N GLY A 98 -11.39 -4.82 -9.68
CA GLY A 98 -10.23 -4.06 -9.19
C GLY A 98 -10.60 -2.89 -8.29
N GLY A 99 -9.84 -1.81 -8.40
CA GLY A 99 -10.12 -0.57 -7.67
C GLY A 99 -9.43 0.64 -8.27
N VAL A 100 -9.48 1.74 -7.53
CA VAL A 100 -8.85 3.02 -7.86
C VAL A 100 -7.98 3.43 -6.68
N ILE A 101 -6.76 3.87 -6.95
CA ILE A 101 -5.99 4.68 -6.01
C ILE A 101 -6.27 6.13 -6.40
N SER A 102 -6.59 6.98 -5.44
CA SER A 102 -6.94 8.38 -5.66
C SER A 102 -5.88 9.34 -5.13
N GLU A 103 -5.12 8.92 -4.14
CA GLU A 103 -4.15 9.78 -3.44
C GLU A 103 -2.94 8.99 -2.97
N ILE A 104 -1.79 9.64 -3.01
CA ILE A 104 -0.55 9.20 -2.35
C ILE A 104 -0.21 10.19 -1.24
N ILE A 105 0.21 9.66 -0.09
CA ILE A 105 0.59 10.41 1.10
C ILE A 105 2.02 10.03 1.50
N TRP A 106 2.85 11.00 1.80
CA TRP A 106 4.21 10.79 2.30
C TRP A 106 4.55 11.80 3.41
N GLU A 107 5.62 11.55 4.15
CA GLU A 107 6.09 12.46 5.20
C GLU A 107 6.72 13.72 4.60
N LYS A 108 6.40 14.88 5.15
CA LYS A 108 7.09 16.13 4.83
C LYS A 108 8.57 16.01 5.21
N PRO A 109 9.50 16.21 4.27
CA PRO A 109 10.92 16.10 4.58
C PRO A 109 11.39 17.09 5.64
N GLY A 110 12.38 16.68 6.43
CA GLY A 110 13.05 17.58 7.36
C GLY A 110 13.85 18.65 6.62
N LYS A 111 14.06 19.83 7.24
CA LYS A 111 14.76 20.97 6.59
C LYS A 111 16.16 20.64 6.05
N ASN A 112 16.85 19.65 6.64
CA ASN A 112 18.21 19.26 6.30
C ASN A 112 18.30 17.79 5.86
N GLU A 113 17.21 17.21 5.37
CA GLU A 113 17.21 15.82 4.89
C GLU A 113 18.04 15.72 3.60
N HIS A 114 18.98 14.76 3.55
CA HIS A 114 19.91 14.62 2.43
C HIS A 114 19.19 14.26 1.11
N ASP A 115 18.12 13.47 1.19
CA ASP A 115 17.33 13.03 0.05
C ASP A 115 15.83 13.21 0.38
N PRO A 116 15.33 14.46 0.32
CA PRO A 116 13.97 14.77 0.73
C PRO A 116 12.97 14.15 -0.26
N MET A 117 12.04 13.36 0.26
CA MET A 117 10.98 12.77 -0.57
C MET A 117 10.00 13.84 -1.07
N ASP A 118 9.93 13.99 -2.39
CA ASP A 118 8.92 14.77 -3.08
C ASP A 118 7.82 13.88 -3.67
N GLU A 119 6.83 14.47 -4.35
CA GLU A 119 5.71 13.73 -4.96
C GLU A 119 6.21 12.68 -5.97
N LYS A 120 7.18 13.05 -6.81
CA LYS A 120 7.71 12.17 -7.86
C LYS A 120 8.44 10.99 -7.23
N GLY A 121 9.30 11.25 -6.25
CA GLY A 121 10.03 10.25 -5.49
C GLY A 121 9.10 9.31 -4.73
N ALA A 122 8.02 9.82 -4.13
CA ALA A 122 7.01 8.99 -3.48
C ALA A 122 6.32 8.03 -4.46
N LYS A 123 5.89 8.54 -5.64
CA LYS A 123 5.27 7.71 -6.69
C LYS A 123 6.24 6.67 -7.24
N GLU A 124 7.47 7.06 -7.57
CA GLU A 124 8.51 6.16 -8.07
C GLU A 124 8.87 5.08 -7.04
N PHE A 125 8.99 5.45 -5.76
CA PHE A 125 9.21 4.51 -4.67
C PHE A 125 8.10 3.45 -4.60
N VAL A 126 6.84 3.86 -4.60
CA VAL A 126 5.70 2.94 -4.51
C VAL A 126 5.61 2.02 -5.72
N VAL A 127 5.81 2.55 -6.94
CA VAL A 127 5.80 1.74 -8.17
C VAL A 127 6.94 0.71 -8.14
N GLY A 128 8.15 1.14 -7.76
CA GLY A 128 9.32 0.28 -7.64
C GLY A 128 9.15 -0.81 -6.58
N PHE A 129 8.70 -0.42 -5.38
CA PHE A 129 8.39 -1.33 -4.27
C PHE A 129 7.35 -2.38 -4.70
N SER A 130 6.22 -1.93 -5.24
CA SER A 130 5.10 -2.79 -5.65
C SER A 130 5.54 -3.81 -6.67
N LYS A 131 6.31 -3.39 -7.67
CA LYS A 131 6.82 -4.28 -8.70
C LYS A 131 7.83 -5.29 -8.14
N ALA A 132 8.82 -4.82 -7.38
CA ALA A 132 9.93 -5.66 -6.94
C ALA A 132 9.54 -6.67 -5.86
N LEU A 133 8.64 -6.31 -4.94
CA LEU A 133 8.37 -7.11 -3.74
C LEU A 133 6.99 -7.80 -3.76
N MET A 134 6.04 -7.27 -4.53
CA MET A 134 4.69 -7.83 -4.63
C MET A 134 4.33 -8.35 -6.02
N ASP A 135 5.24 -8.24 -6.99
CA ASP A 135 4.95 -8.46 -8.43
C ASP A 135 3.72 -7.63 -8.87
N CYS A 136 3.55 -6.44 -8.28
CA CYS A 136 2.40 -5.58 -8.51
C CYS A 136 2.73 -4.44 -9.47
N ASN A 137 2.04 -4.38 -10.60
CA ASN A 137 2.26 -3.41 -11.67
C ASN A 137 1.31 -2.23 -11.54
N LEU A 138 1.77 -1.18 -10.85
CA LEU A 138 1.11 0.12 -10.80
C LEU A 138 1.50 0.98 -12.00
N LYS A 139 0.55 1.77 -12.50
CA LYS A 139 0.83 2.79 -13.51
C LYS A 139 1.66 3.92 -12.88
N ARG A 140 2.57 4.48 -13.68
CA ARG A 140 3.37 5.66 -13.32
C ARG A 140 2.52 6.91 -13.50
#